data_AF-A0A084A8T2-F1
#
_entry.id   AF-A0A084A8T2-F1
#
_cell.length_a   1.000
_cell.length_b   1.000
_cell.length_c   1.000
_cell.angle_alpha   90.00
_cell.angle_beta   90.00
_cell.angle_gamma   90.00
#
_symmetry.space_group_name_H-M   'P 1'
#
loop_
_entity.id
_entity.type
_entity.pdbx_description
1 polymer ?
#
loop_
_entity_poly.entity_id
_entity_poly.type
_entity_poly.pdbx_seq_one_letter_code
_entity_poly.pdbx_strand_id
1 'polypeptide(L)'
;MITKRRRNMEYSKEVKKTVNDILELYTDLYSALNDDELEQFLKKNGIFFYGFDADSKSEEYEYYGQLYDQYKLIKDGNEFEVIKEMFEKGHGQLESHNMGPGLKKYKLMIKKWREIIESEEYNGIRLEDANELLSVTLNVSNS
;
A
#
# COMPACT_ATOMS: atom_id res chain seq x y z
N MET A 1 -34.85 -11.20 11.74
CA MET A 1 -34.45 -10.29 10.64
C MET A 1 -34.82 -8.87 11.02
N ILE A 2 -33.83 -8.00 11.21
CA ILE A 2 -33.74 -6.60 10.74
C ILE A 2 -32.25 -6.28 10.82
N THR A 3 -31.72 -5.93 9.67
CA THR A 3 -30.34 -5.63 9.29
C THR A 3 -29.69 -4.67 10.28
N LYS A 4 -28.61 -5.10 10.96
CA LYS A 4 -27.71 -4.19 11.68
C LYS A 4 -27.14 -3.25 10.62
N ARG A 5 -27.64 -2.02 10.63
CA ARG A 5 -27.26 -0.89 9.78
C ARG A 5 -25.77 -0.97 9.44
N ARG A 6 -25.44 -1.12 8.16
CA ARG A 6 -24.17 -0.62 7.62
C ARG A 6 -24.18 0.87 7.95
N ARG A 7 -23.58 1.26 9.07
CA ARG A 7 -23.12 2.63 9.23
C ARG A 7 -22.16 2.82 8.06
N ASN A 8 -22.46 3.75 7.16
CA ASN A 8 -21.43 4.35 6.33
C ASN A 8 -20.42 4.89 7.34
N MET A 9 -19.37 4.12 7.65
CA MET A 9 -18.28 4.59 8.49
C MET A 9 -17.63 5.68 7.66
N GLU A 10 -17.88 6.92 8.04
CA GLU A 10 -17.17 8.03 7.45
C GLU A 10 -15.76 8.00 8.02
N TYR A 11 -14.82 7.43 7.25
CA TYR A 11 -13.42 7.41 7.64
C TYR A 11 -12.87 8.82 7.79
N SER A 12 -11.96 8.99 8.76
CA SER A 12 -11.29 10.27 8.98
C SER A 12 -10.51 10.71 7.74
N LYS A 13 -10.24 12.02 7.64
CA LYS A 13 -9.42 12.57 6.55
C LYS A 13 -8.02 11.94 6.51
N GLU A 14 -7.45 11.64 7.68
CA GLU A 14 -6.14 11.00 7.79
C GLU A 14 -6.15 9.56 7.25
N VAL A 15 -7.17 8.77 7.61
CA VAL A 15 -7.31 7.38 7.13
C VAL A 15 -7.46 7.36 5.61
N LYS A 16 -8.36 8.19 5.05
CA LYS A 16 -8.56 8.32 3.60
C LYS A 16 -7.27 8.71 2.89
N LYS A 17 -6.59 9.75 3.39
CA LYS A 17 -5.33 10.23 2.81
C LYS A 17 -4.24 9.15 2.85
N THR A 18 -4.08 8.48 3.98
CA THR A 18 -3.04 7.46 4.16
C THR A 18 -3.27 6.27 3.23
N VAL A 19 -4.52 5.80 3.09
CA VAL A 19 -4.84 4.72 2.15
C VAL A 19 -4.56 5.13 0.71
N ASN A 20 -4.95 6.35 0.31
CA ASN A 20 -4.65 6.85 -1.03
C ASN A 20 -3.13 6.95 -1.28
N ASP A 21 -2.37 7.51 -0.33
CA ASP A 21 -0.91 7.60 -0.42
C ASP A 21 -0.27 6.20 -0.56
N ILE A 22 -0.80 5.16 0.10
CA ILE A 22 -0.34 3.77 -0.05
C ILE A 22 -0.65 3.26 -1.46
N LEU A 23 -1.86 3.48 -1.98
CA LEU A 23 -2.23 3.04 -3.32
C LEU A 23 -1.37 3.73 -4.39
N GLU A 24 -1.07 5.02 -4.24
CA GLU A 24 -0.18 5.76 -5.14
C GLU A 24 1.27 5.25 -5.07
N LEU A 25 1.82 5.07 -3.86
CA LEU A 25 3.13 4.45 -3.62
C LEU A 25 3.26 3.11 -4.37
N TYR A 26 2.28 2.22 -4.21
CA TYR A 26 2.32 0.91 -4.86
C TYR A 26 2.04 0.97 -6.36
N THR A 27 1.33 1.99 -6.84
CA THR A 27 1.17 2.25 -8.27
C THR A 27 2.52 2.59 -8.91
N ASP A 28 3.31 3.47 -8.27
CA ASP A 28 4.64 3.83 -8.75
C ASP A 28 5.60 2.64 -8.72
N LEU A 29 5.64 1.90 -7.60
CA LEU A 29 6.45 0.69 -7.46
C LEU A 29 6.10 -0.35 -8.51
N TYR A 30 4.81 -0.58 -8.75
CA TYR A 30 4.35 -1.57 -9.71
C TYR A 30 4.59 -1.13 -11.16
N SER A 31 4.41 0.15 -11.47
CA SER A 31 4.65 0.69 -12.81
C SER A 31 6.12 0.57 -13.23
N ALA A 32 7.03 0.57 -12.26
CA ALA A 32 8.45 0.37 -12.47
C ALA A 32 8.84 -1.11 -12.73
N LEU A 33 7.92 -2.07 -12.57
CA LEU A 33 8.17 -3.51 -12.78
C LEU A 33 8.41 -3.94 -14.23
N ASN A 34 8.43 -3.01 -15.19
CA ASN A 34 8.90 -3.30 -16.54
C ASN A 34 10.44 -3.48 -16.61
N ASP A 35 11.12 -3.29 -15.48
CA ASP A 35 12.54 -3.58 -15.28
C ASP A 35 12.72 -4.97 -14.61
N ASP A 36 13.41 -5.88 -15.31
CA ASP A 36 13.67 -7.25 -14.83
C ASP A 36 14.44 -7.28 -13.49
N GLU A 37 15.36 -6.34 -13.28
CA GLU A 37 16.15 -6.25 -12.05
C GLU A 37 15.27 -5.81 -10.89
N LEU A 38 14.39 -4.84 -11.12
CA LEU A 38 13.43 -4.37 -10.13
C LEU A 38 12.41 -5.45 -9.77
N GLU A 39 11.88 -6.17 -10.76
CA GLU A 39 10.93 -7.26 -10.53
C GLU A 39 11.53 -8.38 -9.67
N GLN A 40 12.77 -8.79 -9.97
CA GLN A 40 13.50 -9.76 -9.15
C GLN A 40 13.76 -9.23 -7.73
N PHE A 41 14.12 -7.95 -7.60
CA PHE A 41 14.33 -7.32 -6.31
C PHE A 41 13.05 -7.29 -5.47
N LEU A 42 11.91 -6.89 -6.05
CA LEU A 42 10.63 -6.84 -5.34
C LEU A 42 10.19 -8.25 -4.90
N LYS A 43 10.31 -9.25 -5.79
CA LYS A 43 9.99 -10.65 -5.47
C LYS A 43 10.87 -11.19 -4.34
N LYS A 44 12.19 -10.95 -4.40
CA LYS A 44 13.15 -11.42 -3.39
C LYS A 44 12.89 -10.81 -2.01
N ASN A 45 12.49 -9.54 -1.97
CA ASN A 45 12.23 -8.83 -0.72
C ASN A 45 10.76 -8.88 -0.29
N GLY A 46 9.91 -9.61 -1.02
CA GLY A 46 8.50 -9.78 -0.70
C GLY A 46 7.70 -8.48 -0.74
N ILE A 47 7.99 -7.57 -1.68
CA ILE A 47 7.27 -6.28 -1.83
C ILE A 47 5.95 -6.51 -2.56
N PHE A 48 5.13 -7.37 -2.00
CA PHE A 48 3.72 -7.44 -2.36
C PHE A 48 2.94 -6.48 -1.47
N PHE A 49 1.83 -5.98 -2.00
CA PHE A 49 0.94 -5.16 -1.21
C PHE A 49 0.13 -6.07 -0.29
N TYR A 50 0.40 -6.08 1.01
CA TYR A 50 -0.29 -6.98 1.95
C TYR A 50 -1.50 -6.35 2.64
N GLY A 51 -1.76 -5.05 2.44
CA GLY A 51 -2.82 -4.34 3.13
C GLY A 51 -2.62 -4.29 4.64
N PHE A 52 -3.69 -4.44 5.41
CA PHE A 52 -3.73 -4.21 6.86
C PHE A 52 -4.24 -5.43 7.63
N ASP A 53 -3.94 -5.53 8.93
CA ASP A 53 -4.58 -6.55 9.76
C ASP A 53 -6.06 -6.18 10.00
N ALA A 54 -6.95 -7.14 9.72
CA ALA A 54 -8.40 -6.99 9.86
C ALA A 54 -8.91 -7.35 11.28
N ASP A 55 -8.04 -7.62 12.25
CA ASP A 55 -8.46 -7.80 13.64
C ASP A 55 -9.10 -6.50 14.21
N SER A 56 -10.35 -6.63 14.62
CA SER A 56 -11.19 -5.61 15.26
C SER A 56 -10.56 -4.86 16.45
N LYS A 57 -9.49 -5.38 17.05
CA LYS A 57 -8.77 -4.74 18.17
C LYS A 57 -7.62 -3.83 17.73
N SER A 58 -7.26 -3.84 16.45
CA SER A 58 -6.16 -3.07 15.90
C SER A 58 -6.60 -1.66 15.47
N GLU A 59 -5.73 -0.67 15.67
CA GLU A 59 -5.86 0.65 15.03
C GLU A 59 -5.89 0.53 13.49
N GLU A 60 -5.30 -0.53 12.94
CA GLU A 60 -5.25 -0.80 11.51
C GLU A 60 -6.62 -1.20 10.91
N TYR A 61 -7.61 -1.56 11.75
CA TYR A 61 -8.92 -1.99 11.27
C TYR A 61 -9.64 -0.92 10.44
N GLU A 62 -9.51 0.36 10.81
CA GLU A 62 -10.11 1.47 10.04
C GLU A 62 -9.42 1.65 8.67
N TYR A 63 -8.11 1.42 8.61
CA TYR A 63 -7.33 1.49 7.37
C TYR A 63 -7.62 0.29 6.47
N TYR A 64 -7.76 -0.91 7.05
CA TYR A 64 -8.26 -2.09 6.35
C TYR A 64 -9.64 -1.83 5.73
N GLY A 65 -10.58 -1.30 6.51
CA GLY A 65 -11.94 -0.98 6.04
C GLY A 65 -11.92 0.00 4.87
N GLN A 66 -11.19 1.11 5.00
CA GLN A 66 -11.07 2.11 3.94
C GLN A 66 -10.39 1.53 2.69
N LEU A 67 -9.33 0.73 2.85
CA LEU A 67 -8.64 0.05 1.75
C LEU A 67 -9.58 -0.90 1.02
N TYR A 68 -10.39 -1.66 1.75
CA TYR A 68 -11.38 -2.57 1.19
C TYR A 68 -12.47 -1.82 0.41
N ASP A 69 -12.93 -0.67 0.92
CA ASP A 69 -13.89 0.17 0.21
C ASP A 69 -13.27 0.80 -1.06
N GLN A 70 -12.01 1.25 -1.02
CA GLN A 70 -11.29 1.70 -2.22
C GLN A 70 -11.13 0.59 -3.25
N TYR A 71 -10.73 -0.62 -2.82
CA TYR A 71 -10.56 -1.76 -3.73
C TYR A 71 -11.84 -2.12 -4.48
N LYS A 72 -13.01 -2.01 -3.83
CA LYS A 72 -14.30 -2.21 -4.51
C LYS A 72 -14.54 -1.16 -5.60
N LEU A 73 -14.25 0.10 -5.30
CA LEU A 73 -14.37 1.19 -6.28
C LEU A 73 -13.42 0.98 -7.46
N ILE A 74 -12.18 0.53 -7.20
CA ILE A 74 -11.19 0.20 -8.22
C ILE A 74 -11.67 -0.96 -9.10
N LYS A 75 -12.29 -1.99 -8.51
CA LYS A 75 -12.85 -3.12 -9.27
C LYS A 75 -14.02 -2.72 -10.16
N ASP A 76 -14.87 -1.82 -9.67
CA ASP A 76 -16.10 -1.42 -10.33
C ASP A 76 -15.90 -0.24 -11.31
N GLY A 77 -14.77 0.46 -11.21
CA GLY A 77 -14.43 1.65 -12.00
C GLY A 77 -13.23 1.45 -12.93
N ASN A 78 -12.74 2.57 -13.49
CA ASN A 78 -11.56 2.66 -14.37
C ASN A 78 -10.36 3.36 -13.69
N GLU A 79 -10.44 3.65 -12.39
CA GLU A 79 -9.37 4.32 -11.64
C GLU A 79 -8.43 3.27 -11.02
N PHE A 80 -7.13 3.57 -10.95
CA PHE A 80 -6.08 2.68 -10.45
C PHE A 80 -5.99 1.31 -11.17
N GLU A 81 -6.06 1.28 -12.50
CA GLU A 81 -5.88 0.06 -13.31
C GLU A 81 -4.59 -0.71 -12.96
N VAL A 82 -3.51 0.00 -12.65
CA VAL A 82 -2.25 -0.59 -12.20
C VAL A 82 -2.42 -1.41 -10.92
N ILE A 83 -3.19 -0.88 -9.95
CA ILE A 83 -3.49 -1.60 -8.70
C ILE A 83 -4.37 -2.80 -8.97
N LYS A 84 -5.38 -2.65 -9.83
CA LYS A 84 -6.23 -3.77 -10.23
C LYS A 84 -5.40 -4.91 -10.83
N GLU A 85 -4.53 -4.60 -11.78
CA GLU A 85 -3.61 -5.56 -12.39
C GLU A 85 -2.67 -6.21 -11.37
N MET A 86 -2.12 -5.43 -10.43
CA MET A 86 -1.31 -5.94 -9.33
C MET A 86 -2.06 -7.00 -8.51
N PHE A 87 -3.32 -6.74 -8.14
CA PHE A 87 -4.16 -7.69 -7.41
C PHE A 87 -4.51 -8.92 -8.26
N GLU A 88 -4.81 -8.76 -9.55
CA GLU A 88 -5.16 -9.86 -10.46
C GLU A 88 -3.98 -10.82 -10.70
N LYS A 89 -2.75 -10.30 -10.73
CA LYS A 89 -1.51 -11.09 -10.81
C LYS A 89 -1.07 -11.69 -9.47
N GLY A 90 -1.83 -11.47 -8.40
CA GLY A 90 -1.51 -12.00 -7.06
C GLY A 90 -0.34 -11.28 -6.37
N HIS A 91 0.00 -10.07 -6.82
CA HIS A 91 1.03 -9.23 -6.20
C HIS A 91 0.45 -8.32 -5.10
N GLY A 92 -0.84 -8.50 -4.76
CA GLY A 92 -1.52 -7.76 -3.71
C GLY A 92 -2.61 -8.58 -3.00
N GLN A 93 -2.78 -8.33 -1.71
CA GLN A 93 -3.88 -8.79 -0.86
C GLN A 93 -4.28 -7.66 0.11
N LEU A 94 -5.53 -7.69 0.59
CA LEU A 94 -6.06 -6.62 1.46
C LEU A 94 -5.86 -6.91 2.95
N GLU A 95 -5.88 -8.19 3.31
CA GLU A 95 -5.71 -8.66 4.67
C GLU A 95 -4.29 -9.18 4.85
N SER A 96 -3.54 -8.57 5.75
CA SER A 96 -2.11 -8.83 5.86
C SER A 96 -1.78 -10.13 6.59
N HIS A 97 -2.67 -10.62 7.45
CA HIS A 97 -2.39 -11.72 8.39
C HIS A 97 -1.04 -11.55 9.13
N ASN A 98 -0.70 -10.32 9.53
CA ASN A 98 0.58 -9.96 10.16
C ASN A 98 1.83 -10.11 9.26
N MET A 99 1.68 -10.31 7.94
CA MET A 99 2.78 -10.36 6.99
C MET A 99 3.12 -8.99 6.37
N GLY A 100 2.24 -8.00 6.54
CA GLY A 100 2.42 -6.67 5.99
C GLY A 100 3.35 -5.76 6.82
N PRO A 101 3.78 -4.62 6.26
CA PRO A 101 4.58 -3.63 6.98
C PRO A 101 3.86 -3.06 8.23
N GLY A 102 2.53 -3.04 8.20
CA GLY A 102 1.71 -2.36 9.20
C GLY A 102 1.73 -0.84 9.06
N LEU A 103 0.81 -0.16 9.75
CA LEU A 103 0.55 1.28 9.61
C LEU A 103 1.79 2.13 9.86
N LYS A 104 2.56 1.83 10.91
CA LYS A 104 3.77 2.58 11.27
C LYS A 104 4.79 2.55 10.12
N LYS A 105 5.02 1.38 9.52
CA LYS A 105 5.99 1.25 8.42
C LYS A 105 5.46 1.84 7.13
N TYR A 106 4.16 1.68 6.83
CA TYR A 106 3.56 2.36 5.68
C TYR A 106 3.72 3.88 5.75
N LYS A 107 3.50 4.50 6.91
CA LYS A 107 3.73 5.94 7.09
C LYS A 107 5.18 6.35 6.81
N LEU A 108 6.15 5.50 7.17
CA LEU A 108 7.57 5.73 6.86
C LEU A 108 7.88 5.59 5.37
N MET A 109 7.35 4.55 4.73
CA MET A 109 7.48 4.35 3.29
C MET A 109 6.88 5.52 2.51
N ILE A 110 5.66 5.97 2.88
CA ILE A 110 5.01 7.14 2.27
C ILE A 110 5.87 8.39 2.42
N LYS A 111 6.43 8.64 3.62
CA LYS A 111 7.30 9.78 3.84
C LYS A 111 8.51 9.74 2.89
N LYS A 112 9.18 8.60 2.81
CA LYS A 112 10.37 8.42 1.97
C LYS A 112 10.05 8.48 0.48
N TRP A 113 8.91 7.93 0.05
CA TRP A 113 8.42 8.02 -1.32
C TRP A 113 8.14 9.46 -1.73
N ARG A 114 7.53 10.25 -0.85
CA ARG A 114 7.34 11.70 -1.10
C ARG A 114 8.65 12.43 -1.32
N GLU A 115 9.67 12.14 -0.49
CA GLU A 115 11.02 12.70 -0.68
C GLU A 115 11.62 12.34 -2.05
N ILE A 116 11.32 11.15 -2.59
CA ILE A 116 11.79 10.69 -3.91
C ILE A 116 11.04 11.39 -5.04
N ILE A 117 9.71 11.37 -5.02
CA ILE A 117 8.88 11.91 -6.12
C ILE A 117 8.87 13.44 -6.17
N GLU A 118 9.14 14.11 -5.05
CA GLU A 118 9.26 15.57 -4.99
C GLU A 118 10.65 16.06 -5.45
N SER A 119 11.57 15.15 -5.77
CA SER A 119 12.89 15.51 -6.32
C SER A 119 12.80 15.99 -7.78
N GLU A 120 13.66 16.94 -8.16
CA GLU A 120 13.69 17.49 -9.54
C GLU A 120 14.08 16.46 -10.61
N GLU A 121 14.65 15.31 -10.21
CA GLU A 121 15.15 14.26 -11.10
C GLU A 121 14.21 13.05 -11.21
N TYR A 122 13.00 13.12 -10.64
CA TYR A 122 12.07 11.99 -10.65
C TYR A 122 11.61 11.65 -12.07
N ASN A 123 11.88 10.42 -12.49
CA ASN A 123 11.43 9.86 -13.77
C ASN A 123 10.94 8.42 -13.59
N GLY A 124 10.23 8.17 -12.48
CA GLY A 124 9.85 6.83 -12.03
C GLY A 124 10.81 6.27 -10.99
N ILE A 125 10.31 5.29 -10.22
CA ILE A 125 11.06 4.60 -9.17
C ILE A 125 12.17 3.76 -9.78
N ARG A 126 13.41 3.98 -9.33
CA ARG A 126 14.57 3.16 -9.68
C ARG A 126 14.81 2.08 -8.63
N LEU A 127 15.75 1.17 -8.91
CA LEU A 127 16.13 0.14 -7.95
C LEU A 127 16.66 0.72 -6.64
N GLU A 128 17.44 1.80 -6.71
CA GLU A 128 17.97 2.48 -5.53
C GLU A 128 16.84 3.04 -4.67
N ASP A 129 15.85 3.67 -5.29
CA ASP A 129 14.66 4.22 -4.63
C ASP A 129 13.86 3.12 -3.93
N ALA A 130 13.60 2.01 -4.64
CA ALA A 130 12.92 0.85 -4.06
C ALA A 130 13.67 0.24 -2.88
N ASN A 131 15.00 0.19 -2.96
CA ASN A 131 15.85 -0.27 -1.87
C ASN A 131 15.81 0.69 -0.66
N GLU A 132 15.82 2.00 -0.91
CA GLU A 132 15.68 3.01 0.15
C GLU A 132 14.31 2.92 0.84
N LEU A 133 13.23 2.78 0.07
CA LEU A 133 11.86 2.58 0.56
C LEU A 133 11.73 1.32 1.44
N LEU A 134 12.47 0.27 1.13
CA LEU A 134 12.50 -0.92 1.96
C LEU A 134 13.39 -0.82 3.19
N SER A 135 14.52 -0.12 3.10
CA SER A 135 15.44 0.00 4.21
C SER A 135 14.77 0.61 5.46
N VAL A 136 13.78 1.50 5.27
CA VAL A 136 13.01 2.10 6.37
C VAL A 136 12.07 1.11 7.05
N THR A 137 11.75 -0.01 6.41
CA THR A 137 10.92 -1.09 6.98
C THR A 137 11.74 -2.10 7.80
N LEU A 138 13.04 -2.21 7.51
CA LEU A 138 14.01 -3.11 8.15
C LEU A 138 14.71 -2.46 9.35
N ASN A 139 14.91 -1.14 9.33
CA ASN A 139 15.65 -0.40 10.36
C ASN A 139 14.84 -0.08 11.64
N VAL A 140 13.64 -0.62 11.81
CA VAL A 140 12.88 -0.53 13.08
C VAL A 140 12.98 -1.87 13.82
N SER A 141 14.21 -2.29 14.08
CA SER A 141 14.52 -3.23 15.17
C SER A 141 15.23 -2.40 16.25
N ASN A 142 14.53 -2.16 17.36
CA ASN A 142 14.95 -1.38 18.54
C ASN A 142 14.66 0.13 18.50
N SER A 143 13.48 0.50 18.97
CA SER A 143 13.26 1.67 19.82
C SER A 143 12.11 1.37 20.77
#